data_AF-A0A2U3R544-F1
#
_entry.id   AF-A0A2U3R544-F1
#
_cell.length_a   1.000
_cell.length_b   1.000
_cell.length_c   1.000
_cell.angle_alpha   90.00
_cell.angle_beta   90.00
_cell.angle_gamma   90.00
#
_symmetry.space_group_name_H-M   'P 1'
#
loop_
_entity.id
_entity.type
_entity.pdbx_description
1 polymer ?
#
loop_
_entity_poly.entity_id
_entity_poly.type
_entity_poly.pdbx_seq_one_letter_code
_entity_poly.pdbx_strand_id
1 'polypeptide(L)' 'MADKKTYQVICTDFSNGKKHDFRLFKKSKILINPKVTVITDTGYQGIQKIHNNSELPKKKQEKSFN' A
#
# COMPACT_ATOMS: atom_id res chain seq x y z
N MET A 1 -5.36 -4.89 -4.97
CA MET A 1 -5.01 -5.62 -3.72
C MET A 1 -4.86 -7.08 -4.03
N ALA A 2 -3.95 -7.76 -3.34
CA ALA A 2 -3.77 -9.20 -3.45
C ALA A 2 -3.64 -9.82 -2.07
N ASP A 3 -4.08 -11.07 -1.94
CA ASP A 3 -3.86 -11.86 -0.72
C ASP A 3 -2.43 -12.39 -0.71
N LYS A 4 -1.69 -12.16 0.39
CA LYS A 4 -0.27 -12.54 0.49
C LYS A 4 -0.05 -14.06 0.52
N LYS A 5 -1.01 -14.83 1.04
CA LYS A 5 -0.86 -16.28 1.22
C LYS A 5 -1.18 -17.05 -0.06
N THR A 6 -2.26 -16.66 -0.73
CA THR A 6 -2.79 -17.35 -1.90
C THR A 6 -2.36 -16.71 -3.22
N TYR A 7 -1.77 -15.51 -3.17
CA TYR A 7 -1.41 -14.69 -4.34
C TYR A 7 -2.60 -14.33 -5.23
N GLN A 8 -3.83 -14.50 -4.74
CA GLN A 8 -5.03 -14.13 -5.49
C GLN A 8 -5.17 -12.62 -5.55
N VAL A 9 -5.48 -12.11 -6.74
CA VAL A 9 -5.84 -10.70 -6.95
C VAL A 9 -7.28 -10.51 -6.45
N ILE A 10 -7.45 -9.68 -5.43
CA ILE A 10 -8.76 -9.41 -4.80
C ILE A 10 -9.48 -8.28 -5.56
N CYS A 11 -8.74 -7.24 -5.92
CA CYS A 11 -9.30 -6.10 -6.65
C CYS A 11 -8.22 -5.34 -7.41
N THR A 12 -8.64 -4.65 -8.46
CA THR A 12 -7.81 -3.74 -9.27
C THR A 12 -8.51 -2.39 -9.40
N ASP A 13 -7.73 -1.33 -9.51
CA ASP A 13 -8.22 0.01 -9.80
C ASP A 13 -7.26 0.68 -10.78
N PHE A 14 -7.79 1.55 -11.64
CA PHE A 14 -7.07 2.13 -12.76
C PHE A 14 -7.33 3.63 -12.88
N SER A 15 -6.38 4.35 -13.48
CA SER A 15 -6.60 5.74 -13.87
C SER A 15 -5.87 6.07 -15.16
N ASN A 16 -6.47 6.98 -15.93
CA ASN A 16 -5.84 7.51 -17.12
C ASN A 16 -4.72 8.50 -16.76
N GLY A 17 -3.65 8.49 -17.55
CA GLY A 17 -2.51 9.40 -17.39
C GLY A 17 -1.61 9.09 -16.18
N LYS A 18 -0.65 9.98 -15.92
CA LYS A 18 0.29 9.83 -14.81
C LYS A 18 -0.37 10.23 -13.49
N LYS A 19 -0.60 9.25 -12.62
CA LYS A 19 -1.16 9.46 -11.28
C LYS A 19 -0.39 8.59 -10.29
N HIS A 20 -0.13 9.15 -9.11
CA HIS A 20 0.43 8.38 -8.00
C HIS A 20 -0.59 7.35 -7.53
N ASP A 21 -0.15 6.10 -7.40
CA ASP A 21 -0.93 4.97 -6.93
C ASP A 21 -1.57 5.20 -5.54
N PHE A 22 -0.89 5.80 -4.56
CA PHE A 22 -1.50 6.14 -3.27
C PHE A 22 -2.65 7.14 -3.40
N ARG A 23 -2.60 8.07 -4.37
CA ARG A 23 -3.73 8.96 -4.68
C ARG A 23 -4.86 8.19 -5.37
N LEU A 24 -4.54 7.17 -6.17
CA LEU A 24 -5.53 6.27 -6.75
C LEU A 24 -6.23 5.47 -5.65
N PHE A 25 -5.47 4.83 -4.77
CA PHE A 25 -5.95 4.12 -3.60
C PHE A 25 -6.87 4.96 -2.69
N LYS A 26 -6.51 6.20 -2.38
CA LYS A 26 -7.40 7.09 -1.58
C LYS A 26 -8.74 7.35 -2.27
N LYS A 27 -8.77 7.40 -3.61
CA LYS A 27 -9.98 7.65 -4.40
C LYS A 27 -10.82 6.40 -4.63
N SER A 28 -10.22 5.21 -4.59
CA SER A 28 -10.92 3.94 -4.80
C SER A 28 -11.94 3.64 -3.69
N LYS A 29 -11.81 4.28 -2.52
CA LYS A 29 -12.69 4.13 -1.34
C LYS A 29 -12.87 2.67 -0.91
N ILE A 30 -11.85 1.83 -1.14
CA ILE A 30 -11.88 0.43 -0.75
C ILE A 30 -11.99 0.35 0.78
N LEU A 31 -12.97 -0.42 1.26
CA LEU A 31 -13.14 -0.71 2.67
C LEU A 31 -12.33 -1.97 3.00
N ILE A 32 -11.25 -1.79 3.75
CA ILE A 32 -10.43 -2.89 4.25
C ILE A 32 -10.89 -3.19 5.67
N ASN A 33 -11.09 -4.47 5.99
CA ASN A 33 -11.44 -4.87 7.34
C ASN A 33 -10.34 -4.40 8.32
N PRO A 34 -10.69 -3.66 9.40
CA PRO A 34 -9.72 -3.15 10.37
C PRO A 34 -8.75 -4.19 10.94
N LYS A 35 -9.16 -5.46 11.00
CA LYS A 35 -8.34 -6.58 11.52
C LYS A 35 -7.32 -7.12 10.51
N VAL A 36 -7.46 -6.82 9.23
CA VAL A 36 -6.52 -7.27 8.19
C VAL A 36 -5.28 -6.39 8.21
N THR A 37 -4.09 -6.99 8.20
CA THR A 37 -2.85 -6.24 8.08
C THR A 37 -2.58 -5.90 6.61
N VAL A 38 -2.42 -4.62 6.31
CA VAL A 38 -2.09 -4.14 4.96
C VAL A 38 -0.59 -3.92 4.86
N ILE A 39 0.05 -4.53 3.87
CA ILE A 39 1.47 -4.33 3.57
C ILE A 39 1.54 -3.51 2.29
N THR A 40 2.19 -2.35 2.34
CA THR A 40 2.35 -1.44 1.19
C THR A 40 3.82 -1.27 0.83
N ASP A 41 4.12 -0.50 -0.22
CA ASP A 41 5.47 0.03 -0.41
C ASP A 41 5.73 1.26 0.48
N THR A 42 6.94 1.82 0.40
CA THR A 42 7.37 3.00 1.18
C THR A 42 6.75 4.32 0.73
N GLY A 43 6.17 4.38 -0.47
CA GLY A 43 5.49 5.56 -1.03
C GLY A 43 4.10 5.81 -0.43
N TYR A 44 3.51 4.82 0.25
CA TYR A 44 2.23 4.93 0.96
C TYR A 44 2.36 5.63 2.33
N GLN A 45 3.20 6.67 2.40
CA GLN A 45 3.45 7.41 3.64
C GLN A 45 2.14 7.97 4.21
N GLY A 46 1.82 7.59 5.44
CA GLY A 46 0.58 8.00 6.11
C GLY A 46 -0.63 7.09 5.87
N ILE A 47 -0.45 5.91 5.26
CA ILE A 47 -1.52 4.89 5.13
C ILE A 47 -2.15 4.52 6.48
N GLN A 48 -1.38 4.57 7.56
CA GLN A 48 -1.87 4.32 8.92
C GLN A 48 -2.99 5.29 9.35
N LYS A 49 -3.10 6.49 8.76
CA LYS A 49 -4.22 7.42 9.01
C LYS A 49 -5.53 6.97 8.36
N ILE A 50 -5.44 6.10 7.37
CA ILE A 50 -6.58 5.53 6.62
C ILE A 50 -6.91 4.15 7.17
N HIS A 51 -5.89 3.35 7.48
CA HIS A 51 -6.02 2.01 8.02
C HIS A 51 -4.90 1.76 9.04
N ASN A 52 -5.23 1.82 10.33
CA ASN A 52 -4.23 1.76 11.42
C ASN A 52 -3.38 0.49 11.38
N ASN A 53 -3.97 -0.65 10.99
CA ASN A 53 -3.28 -1.93 10.90
C ASN A 53 -2.51 -2.07 9.56
N SER A 54 -1.60 -1.13 9.30
CA SER A 54 -0.77 -1.11 8.08
C SER A 54 0.72 -1.11 8.40
N GLU A 55 1.48 -1.88 7.63
CA GLU A 55 2.94 -1.99 7.67
C GLU A 55 3.57 -1.35 6.43
N LEU A 56 4.52 -0.45 6.65
CA LEU A 56 5.44 0.02 5.60
C LEU A 56 6.77 -0.71 5.77
N PRO A 57 7.29 -1.39 4.73
CA PRO A 57 8.61 -1.99 4.78
C PRO A 57 9.64 -0.88 5.00
N LYS A 58 10.59 -1.09 5.92
CA LYS A 58 11.68 -0.14 6.10
C LYS A 58 12.56 -0.18 4.85
N LYS A 59 12.76 0.97 4.21
CA LYS A 59 13.76 1.10 3.15
C LYS A 59 15.10 0.69 3.75
N LYS A 60 15.76 -0.32 3.17
CA LYS A 60 17.12 -0.68 3.54
C LYS A 60 17.99 0.55 3.26
N GLN A 61 18.67 1.07 4.29
CA GLN A 61 19.65 2.12 4.10
C GLN A 61 20.83 1.52 3.32
N GLU A 62 21.24 2.15 2.22
CA GLU A 62 22.51 1.83 1.58
C GLU A 62 23.61 2.23 2.55
N LYS A 63 24.48 1.28 2.91
CA LYS A 63 25.69 1.59 3.66
C LYS A 63 26.63 2.34 2.71
N SER A 64 26.83 3.62 2.95
CA SER A 64 27.92 4.37 2.32
C SER A 64 29.23 3.89 2.95
N PHE A 65 30.07 3.19 2.16
CA PHE A 65 31.47 2.97 2.52
C PHE A 65 32.22 4.25 2.16
N ASN A 66 32.73 4.96 3.18
CA ASN A 66 33.71 6.04 3.01
C ASN A 66 35.12 5.46 3.03
#